data_AF-A0A842U3B6-F1
#
_entry.id   AF-A0A842U3B6-F1
#
_cell.length_a   1.000
_cell.length_b   1.000
_cell.length_c   1.000
_cell.angle_alpha   90.00
_cell.angle_beta   90.00
_cell.angle_gamma   90.00
#
_symmetry.space_group_name_H-M   'P 1'
#
loop_
_entity.id
_entity.type
_entity.pdbx_description
1 polymer ?
#
loop_
_entity_poly.entity_id
_entity_poly.type
_entity_poly.pdbx_seq_one_letter_code
_entity_poly.pdbx_strand_id
1 'polypeptide(L)'
;MNTALLMIPPSLYMKKVLIGEESNITRKSLANITVFLMLIAMGGLFFTGVISEDVGEVWDRLFPIGYPWHDLVADFAFTFFMLSGILVSSQFIIFPDILEDQIGIKHSKIVRILFVINTWILTPIFFYFFYTVPYLWYTDNFWTYLSPWQLAPLWEWLLMSSLTAWLISAFLLCVKKINRDLKT
;
A
#
# COMPACT_ATOMS: atom_id res chain seq x y z
N MET A 1 13.83 1.99 -6.69
CA MET A 1 13.09 2.43 -5.49
C MET A 1 13.13 3.93 -5.20
N ASN A 2 14.15 4.70 -5.64
CA ASN A 2 14.15 6.16 -5.50
C ASN A 2 12.93 6.87 -6.13
N THR A 3 12.30 6.24 -7.11
CA THR A 3 11.04 6.67 -7.73
C THR A 3 9.85 6.64 -6.77
N ALA A 4 9.93 5.97 -5.61
CA ALA A 4 8.88 5.99 -4.59
C ALA A 4 8.59 7.41 -4.07
N LEU A 5 9.61 8.29 -4.03
CA LEU A 5 9.42 9.69 -3.63
C LEU A 5 8.56 10.49 -4.62
N LEU A 6 8.48 10.05 -5.90
CA LEU A 6 7.60 10.66 -6.89
C LEU A 6 6.11 10.42 -6.58
N MET A 7 5.80 9.52 -5.66
CA MET A 7 4.45 9.25 -5.19
C MET A 7 4.01 10.17 -4.04
N ILE A 8 4.92 11.02 -3.51
CA ILE A 8 4.58 12.02 -2.48
C ILE A 8 3.54 13.02 -3.00
N PRO A 9 3.72 13.70 -4.15
CA PRO A 9 2.71 14.65 -4.65
C PRO A 9 1.34 14.00 -4.90
N PRO A 10 1.22 12.82 -5.55
CA PRO A 10 -0.04 12.08 -5.63
C PRO A 10 -0.67 11.77 -4.27
N SER A 11 0.12 11.42 -3.25
CA SER A 11 -0.38 11.14 -1.90
C SER A 11 -0.93 12.39 -1.21
N LEU A 12 -0.21 13.51 -1.33
CA LEU A 12 -0.68 14.80 -0.83
C LEU A 12 -1.93 15.26 -1.59
N TYR A 13 -2.03 14.96 -2.89
CA TYR A 13 -3.24 15.23 -3.65
C TYR A 13 -4.42 14.36 -3.20
N MET A 14 -4.16 13.08 -2.92
CA MET A 14 -5.17 12.17 -2.37
C MET A 14 -5.76 12.72 -1.07
N LYS A 15 -4.96 13.40 -0.22
CA LYS A 15 -5.48 14.13 0.94
C LYS A 15 -6.62 15.09 0.56
N LYS A 16 -6.40 15.91 -0.48
CA LYS A 16 -7.39 16.89 -0.94
C LYS A 16 -8.66 16.20 -1.42
N VAL A 17 -8.51 15.09 -2.15
CA VAL A 17 -9.62 14.24 -2.63
C VAL A 17 -10.41 13.63 -1.48
N LEU A 18 -9.73 13.13 -0.44
CA LEU A 18 -10.38 12.48 0.69
C LEU A 18 -11.06 13.49 1.61
N ILE A 19 -10.50 14.70 1.75
CA ILE A 19 -11.08 15.78 2.56
C ILE A 19 -12.33 16.33 1.87
N GLY A 20 -12.24 16.80 0.62
CA GLY A 20 -13.37 17.45 -0.05
C GLY A 20 -13.67 18.89 0.38
N GLU A 21 -14.68 19.49 -0.26
CA GLU A 21 -14.99 20.93 -0.14
C GLU A 21 -15.65 21.29 1.21
N GLU A 22 -16.54 20.44 1.73
CA GLU A 22 -17.16 20.61 3.04
C GLU A 22 -16.97 19.36 3.90
N SER A 23 -16.01 19.41 4.83
CA SER A 23 -15.59 18.23 5.58
C SER A 23 -15.55 18.43 7.09
N ASN A 24 -16.14 17.45 7.77
CA ASN A 24 -16.10 17.33 9.22
C ASN A 24 -14.67 16.99 9.71
N ILE A 25 -14.44 17.19 11.01
CA ILE A 25 -13.14 16.95 11.66
C ILE A 25 -12.70 15.48 11.50
N THR A 26 -13.65 14.53 11.57
CA THR A 26 -13.38 13.10 11.42
C THR A 26 -12.76 12.78 10.07
N ARG A 27 -13.36 13.29 8.98
CA ARG A 27 -12.88 13.08 7.60
C ARG A 27 -11.50 13.69 7.39
N LYS A 28 -11.27 14.91 7.90
CA LYS A 28 -9.95 15.56 7.87
C LYS A 28 -8.90 14.74 8.63
N SER A 29 -9.25 14.23 9.80
CA SER A 29 -8.35 13.43 10.64
C SER A 29 -8.00 12.11 9.97
N LEU A 30 -8.99 11.38 9.44
CA LEU A 30 -8.77 10.13 8.70
C LEU A 30 -7.88 10.37 7.47
N ALA A 31 -8.16 11.40 6.66
CA ALA A 31 -7.34 11.73 5.50
C ALA A 31 -5.89 12.09 5.88
N ASN A 32 -5.69 12.82 6.97
CA ASN A 32 -4.34 13.14 7.47
C ASN A 32 -3.60 11.89 7.93
N ILE A 33 -4.25 11.00 8.69
CA ILE A 33 -3.66 9.74 9.15
C ILE A 33 -3.30 8.89 7.93
N THR A 34 -4.22 8.73 6.96
CA THR A 34 -3.94 8.02 5.71
C THR A 34 -2.67 8.51 5.04
N VAL A 35 -2.56 9.82 4.84
CA VAL A 35 -1.41 10.43 4.14
C VAL A 35 -0.14 10.24 4.95
N PHE A 36 -0.20 10.39 6.26
CA PHE A 36 0.94 10.12 7.13
C PHE A 36 1.44 8.68 7.00
N LEU A 37 0.54 7.68 6.99
CA LEU A 37 0.91 6.29 6.74
C LEU A 37 1.51 6.10 5.35
N MET A 38 0.93 6.72 4.30
CA MET A 38 1.49 6.65 2.95
C MET A 38 2.91 7.23 2.88
N LEU A 39 3.17 8.35 3.57
CA LEU A 39 4.49 8.97 3.61
C LEU A 39 5.52 8.09 4.33
N ILE A 40 5.15 7.46 5.44
CA ILE A 40 6.01 6.47 6.11
C ILE A 40 6.30 5.30 5.17
N ALA A 41 5.26 4.79 4.50
CA ALA A 41 5.40 3.67 3.57
C ALA A 41 6.35 3.99 2.41
N MET A 42 6.25 5.21 1.85
CA MET A 42 7.17 5.71 0.81
C MET A 42 8.59 5.91 1.34
N GLY A 43 8.74 6.39 2.58
CA GLY A 43 10.02 6.46 3.25
C GLY A 43 10.66 5.07 3.37
N GLY A 44 9.91 4.07 3.82
CA GLY A 44 10.35 2.68 3.88
C GLY A 44 10.74 2.13 2.51
N LEU A 45 9.93 2.35 1.47
CA LEU A 45 10.29 1.94 0.10
C LEU A 45 11.54 2.66 -0.44
N PHE A 46 11.75 3.91 -0.07
CA PHE A 46 12.98 4.62 -0.43
C PHE A 46 14.19 3.97 0.26
N PHE A 47 14.10 3.75 1.57
CA PHE A 47 15.20 3.20 2.37
C PHE A 47 15.52 1.74 2.02
N THR A 48 14.55 0.92 1.66
CA THR A 48 14.82 -0.42 1.12
C THR A 48 15.58 -0.37 -0.22
N GLY A 49 15.50 0.73 -0.95
CA GLY A 49 16.30 0.96 -2.15
C GLY A 49 17.71 1.47 -1.87
N VAL A 50 17.93 2.11 -0.72
CA VAL A 50 19.22 2.63 -0.27
C VAL A 50 20.00 1.57 0.51
N ILE A 51 19.33 0.90 1.43
CA ILE A 51 19.77 -0.31 2.12
C ILE A 51 19.37 -1.48 1.22
N SER A 52 20.03 -1.59 0.06
CA SER A 52 19.92 -2.80 -0.76
C SER A 52 20.41 -4.00 0.06
N GLU A 53 20.06 -5.21 -0.36
CA GLU A 53 20.45 -6.46 0.33
C GLU A 53 21.95 -6.48 0.68
N ASP A 54 22.82 -6.12 -0.28
CA ASP A 54 24.27 -6.02 -0.08
C ASP A 54 24.70 -4.98 0.99
N VAL A 55 24.00 -3.83 1.05
CA VAL A 55 24.26 -2.78 2.06
C VAL A 55 23.69 -3.19 3.41
N GLY A 56 22.57 -3.91 3.39
CA GLY A 56 21.93 -4.53 4.55
C GLY A 56 22.88 -5.47 5.27
N GLU A 57 23.60 -6.34 4.56
CA GLU A 57 24.59 -7.23 5.17
C GLU A 57 25.71 -6.47 5.90
N VAL A 58 26.14 -5.32 5.38
CA VAL A 58 27.13 -4.46 6.04
C VAL A 58 26.52 -3.80 7.28
N TRP A 59 25.27 -3.35 7.20
CA TRP A 59 24.55 -2.78 8.33
C TRP A 59 24.28 -3.79 9.43
N ASP A 60 23.93 -5.02 9.10
CA ASP A 60 23.72 -6.10 10.07
C ASP A 60 25.00 -6.40 10.86
N ARG A 61 26.18 -6.25 10.24
CA ARG A 61 27.47 -6.38 10.93
C ARG A 61 27.76 -5.21 11.87
N LEU A 62 27.35 -3.99 11.51
CA LEU A 62 27.59 -2.77 12.29
C LEU A 62 26.58 -2.57 13.42
N PHE A 63 25.32 -2.95 13.18
CA PHE A 63 24.18 -2.76 14.07
C PHE A 63 23.33 -4.05 14.09
N PRO A 64 23.83 -5.13 14.70
CA PRO A 64 23.09 -6.39 14.74
C PRO A 64 21.84 -6.26 15.61
N ILE A 65 20.68 -6.31 14.96
CA ILE A 65 19.37 -6.27 15.63
C ILE A 65 18.67 -7.64 15.65
N GLY A 66 19.32 -8.69 15.14
CA GLY A 66 18.78 -10.04 15.06
C GLY A 66 17.76 -10.25 13.94
N TYR A 67 17.58 -9.24 13.08
CA TYR A 67 16.71 -9.28 11.90
C TYR A 67 17.33 -8.41 10.80
N PRO A 68 17.39 -8.86 9.52
CA PRO A 68 18.05 -8.08 8.49
C PRO A 68 17.45 -6.68 8.34
N TRP A 69 18.31 -5.65 8.28
CA TRP A 69 17.84 -4.27 8.14
C TRP A 69 17.02 -4.05 6.87
N HIS A 70 17.37 -4.72 5.76
CA HIS A 70 16.61 -4.65 4.51
C HIS A 70 15.17 -5.10 4.72
N ASP A 71 15.00 -6.28 5.32
CA ASP A 71 13.69 -6.88 5.58
C ASP A 71 12.88 -6.04 6.58
N LEU A 72 13.52 -5.50 7.62
CA LEU A 72 12.85 -4.62 8.58
C LEU A 72 12.20 -3.41 7.90
N VAL A 73 12.95 -2.75 7.03
CA VAL A 73 12.46 -1.56 6.35
C VAL A 73 11.38 -1.93 5.31
N ALA A 74 11.50 -3.10 4.67
CA ALA A 74 10.48 -3.62 3.75
C ALA A 74 9.17 -3.93 4.48
N ASP A 75 9.24 -4.58 5.64
CA ASP A 75 8.10 -4.89 6.49
C ASP A 75 7.35 -3.64 6.92
N PHE A 76 8.10 -2.62 7.35
CA PHE A 76 7.51 -1.32 7.64
C PHE A 76 6.81 -0.74 6.41
N ALA A 77 7.47 -0.73 5.26
CA ALA A 77 6.90 -0.18 4.04
C ALA A 77 5.57 -0.88 3.67
N PHE A 78 5.56 -2.21 3.60
CA PHE A 78 4.37 -2.99 3.24
C PHE A 78 3.25 -2.85 4.27
N THR A 79 3.57 -2.86 5.56
CA THR A 79 2.59 -2.66 6.63
C THR A 79 1.90 -1.31 6.51
N PHE A 80 2.67 -0.24 6.35
CA PHE A 80 2.13 1.10 6.25
C PHE A 80 1.36 1.32 4.92
N PHE A 81 1.79 0.70 3.82
CA PHE A 81 1.00 0.71 2.57
C PHE A 81 -0.34 0.00 2.74
N MET A 82 -0.36 -1.19 3.34
CA MET A 82 -1.58 -1.93 3.61
C MET A 82 -2.54 -1.12 4.50
N LEU A 83 -2.07 -0.61 5.64
CA LEU A 83 -2.88 0.21 6.54
C LEU A 83 -3.42 1.47 5.86
N SER A 84 -2.61 2.13 5.02
CA SER A 84 -3.07 3.29 4.27
C SER A 84 -4.19 2.94 3.26
N GLY A 85 -4.07 1.80 2.56
CA GLY A 85 -5.08 1.31 1.63
C GLY A 85 -6.39 0.96 2.35
N ILE A 86 -6.30 0.31 3.51
CA ILE A 86 -7.44 0.04 4.39
C ILE A 86 -8.14 1.35 4.77
N LEU A 87 -7.39 2.36 5.23
CA LEU A 87 -7.97 3.65 5.63
C LEU A 87 -8.63 4.41 4.46
N VAL A 88 -8.04 4.39 3.26
CA VAL A 88 -8.68 4.98 2.08
C VAL A 88 -9.98 4.25 1.77
N SER A 89 -9.95 2.93 1.80
CA SER A 89 -11.11 2.09 1.54
C SER A 89 -12.23 2.30 2.54
N SER A 90 -11.89 2.40 3.83
CA SER A 90 -12.83 2.76 4.89
C SER A 90 -13.45 4.13 4.68
N GLN A 91 -12.68 5.11 4.22
CA GLN A 91 -13.23 6.42 3.86
C GLN A 91 -14.22 6.33 2.70
N PHE A 92 -13.98 5.48 1.69
CA PHE A 92 -14.96 5.25 0.62
C PHE A 92 -16.24 4.53 1.09
N ILE A 93 -16.16 3.72 2.16
CA ILE A 93 -17.32 3.10 2.79
C ILE A 93 -18.11 4.15 3.60
N ILE A 94 -17.43 4.91 4.45
CA ILE A 94 -18.04 5.88 5.39
C ILE A 94 -18.58 7.11 4.64
N PHE A 95 -17.84 7.59 3.63
CA PHE A 95 -18.12 8.80 2.85
C PHE A 95 -18.29 8.43 1.36
N PRO A 96 -19.48 7.93 0.97
CA PRO A 96 -19.73 7.49 -0.41
C PRO A 96 -19.65 8.65 -1.44
N ASP A 97 -19.85 9.88 -0.99
CA ASP A 97 -19.76 11.11 -1.79
C ASP A 97 -18.38 11.33 -2.42
N ILE A 98 -17.31 10.74 -1.86
CA ILE A 98 -15.96 10.88 -2.41
C ILE A 98 -15.91 10.36 -3.86
N LEU A 99 -16.38 9.13 -4.09
CA LEU A 99 -16.29 8.50 -5.41
C LEU A 99 -17.33 9.08 -6.38
N GLU A 100 -18.53 9.39 -5.89
CA GLU A 100 -19.66 9.88 -6.69
C GLU A 100 -19.50 11.36 -7.02
N ASP A 101 -19.53 12.20 -6.00
CA ASP A 101 -19.67 13.65 -6.17
C ASP A 101 -18.33 14.33 -6.40
N GLN A 102 -17.29 13.92 -5.69
CA GLN A 102 -15.99 14.58 -5.81
C GLN A 102 -15.21 14.09 -7.03
N ILE A 103 -15.07 12.77 -7.19
CA ILE A 103 -14.31 12.18 -8.30
C ILE A 103 -15.16 12.01 -9.57
N GLY A 104 -16.48 11.81 -9.46
CA GLY A 104 -17.36 11.70 -10.64
C GLY A 104 -17.36 10.30 -11.26
N ILE A 105 -17.41 9.25 -10.44
CA ILE A 105 -17.43 7.87 -10.93
C ILE A 105 -18.87 7.41 -11.14
N LYS A 106 -19.24 7.17 -12.40
CA LYS A 106 -20.56 6.66 -12.80
C LYS A 106 -20.95 5.34 -12.11
N HIS A 107 -19.99 4.43 -11.95
CA HIS A 107 -20.19 3.13 -11.29
C HIS A 107 -19.46 3.06 -9.93
N SER A 108 -19.59 4.11 -9.13
CA SER A 108 -18.98 4.28 -7.80
C SER A 108 -19.10 3.05 -6.91
N LYS A 109 -20.29 2.42 -6.87
CA LYS A 109 -20.58 1.24 -6.03
C LYS A 109 -19.70 0.05 -6.39
N ILE A 110 -19.55 -0.25 -7.69
CA ILE A 110 -18.72 -1.37 -8.16
C ILE A 110 -17.26 -1.09 -7.86
N VAL A 111 -16.79 0.11 -8.19
CA VAL A 111 -15.40 0.52 -7.93
C VAL A 111 -15.09 0.44 -6.44
N ARG A 112 -15.98 0.91 -5.58
CA ARG A 112 -15.85 0.79 -4.12
C ARG A 112 -15.75 -0.66 -3.68
N ILE A 113 -16.65 -1.54 -4.14
CA ILE A 113 -16.64 -2.96 -3.75
C ILE A 113 -15.32 -3.62 -4.14
N LEU A 114 -14.87 -3.43 -5.39
CA LEU A 114 -13.60 -4.01 -5.86
C LEU A 114 -12.42 -3.51 -5.04
N PHE A 115 -12.41 -2.20 -4.75
CA PHE A 115 -11.37 -1.58 -3.96
C PHE A 115 -11.35 -2.11 -2.51
N VAL A 116 -12.52 -2.25 -1.89
CA VAL A 116 -12.68 -2.85 -0.56
C VAL A 116 -12.22 -4.30 -0.55
N ILE A 117 -12.64 -5.13 -1.51
CA ILE A 117 -12.19 -6.51 -1.59
C ILE A 117 -10.66 -6.58 -1.68
N ASN A 118 -10.03 -5.74 -2.51
CA ASN A 118 -8.58 -5.73 -2.62
C ASN A 118 -7.92 -5.33 -1.29
N THR A 119 -8.28 -4.19 -0.70
CA THR A 119 -7.53 -3.63 0.44
C THR A 119 -7.92 -4.20 1.81
N TRP A 120 -9.18 -4.59 2.01
CA TRP A 120 -9.68 -5.11 3.30
C TRP A 120 -9.60 -6.63 3.40
N ILE A 121 -9.60 -7.34 2.26
CA ILE A 121 -9.68 -8.82 2.25
C ILE A 121 -8.40 -9.39 1.66
N LEU A 122 -8.10 -9.09 0.40
CA LEU A 122 -6.98 -9.73 -0.30
C LEU A 122 -5.62 -9.31 0.26
N THR A 123 -5.34 -8.01 0.38
CA THR A 123 -4.04 -7.52 0.88
C THR A 123 -3.71 -8.06 2.28
N PRO A 124 -4.61 -8.02 3.29
CA PRO A 124 -4.30 -8.54 4.61
C PRO A 124 -4.13 -10.06 4.64
N ILE A 125 -4.89 -10.80 3.83
CA ILE A 125 -4.68 -12.24 3.68
C ILE A 125 -3.29 -12.51 3.11
N PHE A 126 -2.92 -11.86 1.99
CA PHE A 126 -1.62 -12.07 1.37
C PHE A 126 -0.48 -11.68 2.30
N PHE A 127 -0.63 -10.56 3.03
CA PHE A 127 0.31 -10.13 4.05
C PHE A 127 0.46 -11.20 5.14
N TYR A 128 -0.64 -11.65 5.74
CA TYR A 128 -0.60 -12.66 6.79
C TYR A 128 0.05 -13.96 6.32
N PHE A 129 -0.32 -14.47 5.14
CA PHE A 129 0.27 -15.70 4.62
C PHE A 129 1.75 -15.53 4.26
N PHE A 130 2.16 -14.39 3.72
CA PHE A 130 3.57 -14.11 3.44
C PHE A 130 4.44 -14.21 4.71
N TYR A 131 3.98 -13.68 5.84
CA TYR A 131 4.76 -13.71 7.11
C TYR A 131 4.60 -14.98 7.94
N THR A 132 3.62 -15.83 7.65
CA THR A 132 3.33 -17.03 8.47
C THR A 132 3.68 -18.34 7.80
N VAL A 133 3.80 -18.36 6.47
CA VAL A 133 4.26 -19.54 5.74
C VAL A 133 5.74 -19.77 6.04
N PRO A 134 6.16 -21.00 6.40
CA PRO A 134 7.53 -21.26 6.82
C PRO A 134 8.54 -20.81 5.76
N TYR A 135 9.48 -19.96 6.20
CA TYR A 135 10.59 -19.42 5.41
C TYR A 135 11.51 -20.55 4.94
N LEU A 136 11.20 -21.15 3.80
CA LEU A 136 12.10 -22.00 3.04
C LEU A 136 12.70 -21.20 1.88
N TRP A 137 13.24 -20.00 2.18
CA TRP A 137 13.97 -19.18 1.22
C TRP A 137 15.26 -19.86 0.71
N TYR A 138 15.78 -20.86 1.45
CA TYR A 138 17.13 -21.40 1.24
C TYR A 138 17.21 -22.90 0.91
N THR A 139 16.09 -23.55 0.62
CA THR A 139 16.13 -24.93 0.09
C THR A 139 15.84 -24.89 -1.39
N ASP A 140 16.86 -25.14 -2.22
CA ASP A 140 16.83 -25.12 -3.69
C ASP A 140 15.77 -26.02 -4.36
N ASN A 141 14.92 -26.71 -3.59
CA ASN A 141 13.86 -27.60 -4.06
C ASN A 141 12.55 -27.48 -3.26
N PHE A 142 12.26 -26.37 -2.60
CA PHE A 142 11.01 -26.27 -1.81
C PHE A 142 9.74 -26.48 -2.66
N TRP A 143 9.78 -26.07 -3.94
CA TRP A 143 8.71 -26.25 -4.93
C TRP A 143 8.38 -27.70 -5.27
N THR A 144 9.26 -28.68 -4.98
CA THR A 144 8.96 -30.10 -5.22
C THR A 144 8.28 -30.78 -4.04
N TYR A 145 8.31 -30.19 -2.84
CA TYR A 145 7.83 -30.83 -1.60
C TYR A 145 6.68 -30.08 -0.93
N LEU A 146 6.52 -28.79 -1.25
CA LEU A 146 5.45 -27.96 -0.72
C LEU A 146 4.35 -27.75 -1.76
N SER A 147 3.12 -27.76 -1.27
CA SER A 147 1.97 -27.35 -2.07
C SER A 147 2.05 -25.85 -2.44
N PRO A 148 1.42 -25.40 -3.54
CA PRO A 148 1.53 -24.00 -3.99
C PRO A 148 1.15 -22.95 -2.93
N TRP A 149 0.18 -23.24 -2.06
CA TRP A 149 -0.24 -22.33 -0.99
C TRP A 149 0.74 -22.28 0.20
N GLN A 150 1.77 -23.11 0.20
CA GLN A 150 2.87 -23.09 1.16
C GLN A 150 4.14 -22.44 0.57
N LEU A 151 4.07 -21.85 -0.63
CA LEU A 151 5.18 -21.15 -1.24
C LEU A 151 5.18 -19.69 -0.78
N ALA A 152 6.13 -19.30 0.06
CA ALA A 152 6.28 -17.90 0.49
C ALA A 152 6.37 -16.92 -0.70
N PRO A 153 7.10 -17.22 -1.80
CA PRO A 153 7.14 -16.32 -2.96
C PRO A 153 5.78 -16.09 -3.61
N LEU A 154 4.89 -17.11 -3.65
CA LEU A 154 3.55 -16.92 -4.20
C LEU A 154 2.80 -15.81 -3.44
N TRP A 155 2.84 -15.84 -2.12
CA TRP A 155 2.16 -14.86 -1.27
C TRP A 155 2.81 -13.48 -1.35
N GLU A 156 4.13 -13.41 -1.49
CA GLU A 156 4.86 -12.17 -1.75
C GLU A 156 4.40 -11.52 -3.07
N TRP A 157 4.35 -12.29 -4.17
CA TRP A 157 3.89 -11.79 -5.47
C TRP A 157 2.42 -11.36 -5.43
N LEU A 158 1.55 -12.10 -4.72
CA LEU A 158 0.15 -11.73 -4.54
C LEU A 158 0.01 -10.45 -3.70
N LEU A 159 0.79 -10.31 -2.63
CA LEU A 159 0.84 -9.10 -1.80
C LEU A 159 1.30 -7.91 -2.64
N MET A 160 2.42 -8.03 -3.36
CA MET A 160 2.96 -6.98 -4.21
C MET A 160 1.98 -6.59 -5.32
N SER A 161 1.31 -7.57 -5.94
CA SER A 161 0.28 -7.32 -6.97
C SER A 161 -0.93 -6.57 -6.39
N SER A 162 -1.39 -6.97 -5.20
CA SER A 162 -2.53 -6.35 -4.52
C SER A 162 -2.22 -4.91 -4.09
N LEU A 163 -1.03 -4.66 -3.53
CA LEU A 163 -0.55 -3.33 -3.18
C LEU A 163 -0.40 -2.44 -4.42
N THR A 164 0.15 -3.00 -5.50
CA THR A 164 0.29 -2.29 -6.79
C THR A 164 -1.08 -1.93 -7.37
N ALA A 165 -2.04 -2.85 -7.36
CA ALA A 165 -3.40 -2.60 -7.83
C ALA A 165 -4.07 -1.47 -7.04
N TRP A 166 -3.87 -1.40 -5.72
CA TRP A 166 -4.36 -0.32 -4.87
C TRP A 166 -3.70 1.01 -5.25
N LEU A 167 -2.37 1.07 -5.35
CA LEU A 167 -1.64 2.30 -5.66
C LEU A 167 -1.96 2.85 -7.05
N ILE A 168 -2.05 1.98 -8.05
CA ILE A 168 -2.47 2.36 -9.41
C ILE A 168 -3.90 2.89 -9.37
N SER A 169 -4.80 2.19 -8.68
CA SER A 169 -6.20 2.64 -8.55
C SER A 169 -6.28 4.02 -7.89
N ALA A 170 -5.55 4.23 -6.80
CA ALA A 170 -5.43 5.52 -6.12
C ALA A 170 -4.94 6.63 -7.06
N PHE A 171 -3.88 6.36 -7.82
CA PHE A 171 -3.34 7.29 -8.80
C PHE A 171 -4.37 7.65 -9.89
N LEU A 172 -5.07 6.65 -10.44
CA LEU A 172 -6.12 6.87 -11.44
C LEU A 172 -7.28 7.71 -10.89
N LEU A 173 -7.65 7.51 -9.63
CA LEU A 173 -8.66 8.33 -8.94
C LEU A 173 -8.21 9.79 -8.80
N CYS A 174 -6.95 10.02 -8.42
CA CYS A 174 -6.37 11.37 -8.37
C CYS A 174 -6.35 12.03 -9.76
N VAL A 175 -5.86 11.34 -10.78
CA VAL A 175 -5.83 11.85 -12.16
C VAL A 175 -7.23 12.20 -12.65
N LYS A 176 -8.23 11.36 -12.36
CA LYS A 176 -9.61 11.63 -12.73
C LYS A 176 -10.16 12.88 -12.05
N LYS A 177 -9.86 13.10 -10.77
CA LYS A 177 -10.23 14.32 -10.06
C LYS A 177 -9.55 15.55 -10.67
N ILE A 178 -8.23 15.49 -10.92
CA ILE A 178 -7.49 16.59 -11.56
C ILE A 178 -8.12 16.96 -12.90
N ASN A 179 -8.39 15.97 -13.75
CA ASN A 179 -9.01 16.20 -15.06
C ASN A 179 -10.42 16.78 -14.98
N ARG A 180 -11.15 16.52 -13.89
CA ARG A 180 -12.46 17.13 -13.65
C ARG A 180 -12.30 18.59 -13.25
N ASP A 181 -11.38 18.88 -12.35
CA ASP A 181 -11.11 20.24 -11.85
C ASP A 181 -10.56 21.16 -12.95
N LEU A 182 -9.87 20.62 -13.96
CA LEU A 182 -9.37 21.38 -15.12
C LEU A 182 -10.42 21.65 -16.21
N LYS A 183 -11.56 20.93 -16.17
CA LYS A 183 -12.65 21.08 -17.16
C LYS A 183 -13.76 22.02 -16.68
N THR A 184 -13.75 22.36 -15.39
CA THR A 184 -14.59 23.37 -14.74
C THR A 184 -13.89 24.71 -14.71
#